data_AF-A0A2L0VDP8-F1
#
_entry.id   AF-A0A2L0VDP8-F1
#
_cell.length_a   1.000
_cell.length_b   1.000
_cell.length_c   1.000
_cell.angle_alpha   90.00
_cell.angle_beta   90.00
_cell.angle_gamma   90.00
#
_symmetry.space_group_name_H-M   'P 1'
#
loop_
_entity.id
_entity.type
_entity.pdbx_description
1 polymer ?
#
loop_
_entity_poly.entity_id
_entity_poly.type
_entity_poly.pdbx_seq_one_letter_code
_entity_poly.pdbx_strand_id
1 'polypeptide(L)'
;MNPFLLLFTILLAIQFHAHIVSANVTARLETTGKWPAKTLKNNKGEPVVMPAGVRYAVFFKNNDKSKKTCSIKFSLTDTKGKFSLTDKKGMPIKLFDIEPVSGAPNVYMLSNKVEIGFHEIPDNAELAPGEENKHGEFIVNDTVGTLTLKLVEAKYFNKGVCGG
;
A
#
# COMPACT_ATOMS: atom_id res chain seq x y z
N MET A 1 -8.07 -46.75 9.74
CA MET A 1 -7.85 -45.46 9.04
C MET A 1 -8.27 -45.64 7.60
N ASN A 2 -9.25 -44.86 7.13
CA ASN A 2 -9.92 -45.09 5.86
C ASN A 2 -9.07 -44.51 4.70
N PRO A 3 -8.53 -45.34 3.78
CA PRO A 3 -7.64 -44.87 2.69
C PRO A 3 -8.33 -43.85 1.77
N PHE A 4 -9.67 -43.83 1.76
CA PHE A 4 -10.48 -42.84 1.04
C PHE A 4 -10.31 -41.40 1.56
N LEU A 5 -10.12 -41.22 2.87
CA LEU A 5 -9.96 -39.91 3.49
C LEU A 5 -8.59 -39.28 3.13
N LEU A 6 -7.55 -40.11 3.01
CA LEU A 6 -6.19 -39.68 2.66
C LEU A 6 -6.11 -39.19 1.21
N LEU A 7 -6.77 -39.90 0.28
CA LEU A 7 -6.87 -39.49 -1.13
C LEU A 7 -7.67 -38.19 -1.30
N PHE A 8 -8.74 -37.99 -0.52
CA PHE A 8 -9.51 -36.74 -0.56
C PHE A 8 -8.70 -35.53 -0.07
N THR A 9 -7.89 -35.68 0.98
CA THR A 9 -7.04 -34.58 1.47
C THR A 9 -5.94 -34.20 0.47
N ILE A 10 -5.42 -35.19 -0.27
CA ILE A 10 -4.42 -34.94 -1.32
C ILE A 10 -5.07 -34.25 -2.53
N LEU A 11 -6.27 -34.68 -2.95
CA LEU A 11 -7.01 -34.02 -4.03
C LEU A 11 -7.44 -32.59 -3.68
N LEU A 12 -7.84 -32.33 -2.43
CA LEU A 12 -8.13 -30.96 -1.97
C LEU A 12 -6.87 -30.09 -2.02
N ALA A 13 -5.73 -30.59 -1.53
CA ALA A 13 -4.46 -29.86 -1.56
C ALA A 13 -3.98 -29.58 -3.01
N ILE A 14 -4.28 -30.47 -3.95
CA ILE A 14 -4.01 -30.27 -5.38
C ILE A 14 -5.02 -29.31 -6.03
N GLN A 15 -6.25 -29.17 -5.54
CA GLN A 15 -7.17 -28.14 -6.05
C GLN A 15 -6.85 -26.74 -5.54
N PHE A 16 -6.23 -26.61 -4.37
CA PHE A 16 -5.71 -25.34 -3.85
C PHE A 16 -4.24 -25.13 -4.23
N HIS A 17 -3.87 -25.36 -5.49
CA HIS A 17 -2.66 -24.73 -6.03
C HIS A 17 -2.88 -23.22 -5.93
N ALA A 18 -2.43 -22.62 -4.83
CA ALA A 18 -2.23 -21.19 -4.71
C ALA A 18 -1.18 -20.82 -5.76
N HIS A 19 -1.64 -20.63 -7.00
CA HIS A 19 -0.82 -20.02 -8.02
C HIS A 19 -0.41 -18.66 -7.47
N ILE A 20 0.88 -18.51 -7.17
CA ILE A 20 1.42 -17.21 -6.80
C ILE A 20 1.36 -16.36 -8.06
N VAL A 21 0.25 -15.62 -8.19
CA VAL A 21 0.00 -14.67 -9.26
C VAL A 21 0.81 -13.40 -8.91
N SER A 22 2.09 -13.43 -9.25
CA SER A 22 3.01 -12.30 -9.08
C SER A 22 2.97 -11.42 -10.33
N ALA A 23 2.67 -10.14 -10.16
CA ALA A 23 2.87 -9.12 -11.20
C ALA A 23 4.32 -8.60 -11.15
N ASN A 24 4.89 -8.29 -12.30
CA ASN A 24 6.20 -7.67 -12.40
C ASN A 24 6.06 -6.15 -12.25
N VAL A 25 6.24 -5.64 -11.03
CA VAL A 25 6.12 -4.21 -10.70
C VAL A 25 7.45 -3.65 -10.21
N THR A 26 7.89 -2.52 -10.78
CA THR A 26 9.00 -1.73 -10.20
C THR A 26 8.44 -0.71 -9.23
N ALA A 27 9.11 -0.53 -8.09
CA ALA A 27 8.74 0.45 -7.08
C ALA A 27 9.88 1.47 -6.89
N ARG A 28 9.55 2.76 -6.83
CA ARG A 28 10.48 3.86 -6.49
C ARG A 28 9.85 4.81 -5.49
N LEU A 29 10.68 5.42 -4.64
CA LEU A 29 10.29 6.40 -3.63
C LEU A 29 11.09 7.67 -3.88
N GLU A 30 10.41 8.81 -3.92
CA GLU A 30 11.03 10.10 -4.15
C GLU A 30 10.58 11.12 -3.12
N THR A 31 11.50 12.01 -2.75
CA THR A 31 11.16 13.21 -1.99
C THR A 31 10.70 14.29 -2.97
N THR A 32 9.43 14.69 -2.87
CA THR A 32 8.84 15.72 -3.75
C THR A 32 8.94 17.12 -3.17
N GLY A 33 9.29 17.26 -1.88
CA GLY A 33 9.61 18.55 -1.28
C GLY A 33 9.50 18.57 0.24
N LYS A 34 9.71 19.75 0.82
CA LYS A 34 9.42 20.02 2.23
C LYS A 34 7.97 20.41 2.41
N TRP A 35 7.38 20.05 3.54
CA TRP A 35 6.05 20.47 3.98
C TRP A 35 6.20 21.44 5.15
N PRO A 36 5.72 22.70 5.05
CA PRO A 36 5.78 23.62 6.17
C PRO A 36 4.79 23.21 7.26
N ALA A 37 5.08 23.60 8.50
CA ALA A 37 4.10 23.46 9.59
C ALA A 37 2.80 24.20 9.21
N LYS A 38 1.64 23.58 9.47
CA LYS A 38 0.33 24.15 9.14
C LYS A 38 -0.65 23.96 10.28
N THR A 39 -1.42 25.00 10.56
CA THR A 39 -2.59 24.89 11.44
C THR A 39 -3.81 24.58 10.57
N LEU A 40 -4.36 23.37 10.72
CA LEU A 40 -5.61 22.95 10.10
C LEU A 40 -6.76 23.08 11.10
N LYS A 41 -8.01 22.98 10.65
CA LYS A 41 -9.17 22.84 11.54
C LYS A 41 -9.67 21.40 11.49
N ASN A 42 -9.97 20.80 12.64
CA ASN A 42 -10.64 19.50 12.67
C ASN A 42 -12.15 19.64 12.35
N ASN A 43 -12.89 18.52 12.34
CA ASN A 43 -14.33 18.49 12.07
C ASN A 43 -15.17 19.30 13.08
N LYS A 44 -14.59 19.72 14.20
CA LYS A 44 -15.22 20.58 15.22
C LYS A 44 -14.82 22.05 15.09
N GLY A 45 -14.02 22.40 14.07
CA GLY A 45 -13.49 23.74 13.85
C GLY A 45 -12.30 24.12 14.72
N GLU A 46 -11.79 23.19 15.55
CA GLU A 46 -10.68 23.43 16.47
C GLU A 46 -9.34 23.40 15.72
N PRO A 47 -8.38 24.29 16.06
CA PRO A 47 -7.08 24.31 15.42
C PRO A 47 -6.25 23.06 15.79
N VAL A 48 -5.73 22.39 14.76
CA VAL A 48 -4.79 21.27 14.85
C VAL A 48 -3.49 21.70 14.19
N VAL A 49 -2.42 21.80 14.97
CA VAL A 49 -1.09 22.15 14.47
C VAL A 49 -0.41 20.89 13.94
N MET A 50 -0.14 20.87 12.63
CA MET A 50 0.69 19.87 12.00
C MET A 50 2.14 20.38 11.95
N PRO A 51 3.12 19.59 12.43
CA PRO A 51 4.52 19.98 12.37
C PRO A 51 5.02 20.07 10.93
N ALA A 52 6.19 20.69 10.76
CA ALA A 52 6.89 20.64 9.49
C ALA A 52 7.26 19.18 9.14
N GLY A 53 7.44 18.91 7.86
CA GLY A 53 7.64 17.56 7.37
C GLY A 53 8.30 17.49 6.02
N VAL A 54 8.36 16.28 5.49
CA VAL A 54 8.86 15.97 4.15
C VAL A 54 7.75 15.24 3.40
N ARG A 55 7.52 15.67 2.15
CA ARG A 55 6.58 15.01 1.24
C ARG A 55 7.32 13.96 0.43
N TYR A 56 6.73 12.78 0.38
CA TYR A 56 7.20 11.65 -0.41
C TYR A 56 6.15 11.25 -1.43
N ALA A 57 6.62 10.78 -2.60
CA ALA A 57 5.79 10.12 -3.60
C ALA A 57 6.32 8.69 -3.83
N VAL A 58 5.41 7.73 -3.91
CA VAL A 58 5.70 6.36 -4.33
C VAL A 58 5.22 6.18 -5.76
N PHE A 59 6.08 5.58 -6.57
CA PHE A 59 5.72 5.19 -7.92
C PHE A 59 5.89 3.69 -8.10
N PHE A 60 4.89 3.10 -8.72
CA PHE A 60 4.75 1.70 -9.06
C PHE A 60 4.47 1.63 -10.55
N LYS A 61 5.35 0.94 -11.29
CA LYS A 61 5.19 0.70 -12.72
C LYS A 61 4.94 -0.76 -12.96
N ASN A 62 3.84 -1.07 -13.63
CA ASN A 62 3.56 -2.41 -14.12
C ASN A 62 4.43 -2.69 -15.35
N ASN A 63 5.44 -3.54 -15.20
CA ASN A 63 6.33 -3.95 -16.29
C ASN A 63 5.79 -5.14 -17.08
N ASP A 64 4.69 -5.76 -16.64
CA ASP A 64 4.03 -6.78 -17.45
C ASP A 64 3.48 -6.16 -18.73
N LYS A 65 3.65 -6.88 -19.85
CA LYS A 65 3.22 -6.41 -21.18
C LYS A 65 1.77 -6.79 -21.52
N SER A 66 1.14 -7.64 -20.72
CA SER A 66 -0.15 -8.24 -21.06
C SER A 66 -1.16 -8.33 -19.93
N LYS A 67 -0.75 -8.11 -18.67
CA LYS A 67 -1.60 -8.31 -17.49
C LYS A 67 -1.80 -7.01 -16.72
N LYS A 68 -3.04 -6.77 -16.29
CA LYS A 68 -3.38 -5.65 -15.41
C LYS A 68 -3.10 -6.02 -13.96
N THR A 69 -2.40 -5.16 -13.24
CA THR A 69 -2.18 -5.30 -11.80
C THR A 69 -3.49 -5.02 -11.08
N CYS A 70 -3.78 -5.76 -10.01
CA CYS A 70 -5.04 -5.68 -9.25
C CYS A 70 -4.83 -5.44 -7.76
N SER A 71 -3.60 -5.52 -7.25
CA SER A 71 -3.24 -5.18 -5.88
C SER A 71 -1.75 -4.94 -5.81
N ILE A 72 -1.35 -3.86 -5.14
CA ILE A 72 0.04 -3.50 -4.89
C ILE A 72 0.15 -3.17 -3.41
N LYS A 73 0.92 -3.96 -2.68
CA LYS A 73 1.28 -3.70 -1.28
C LYS A 73 2.77 -3.47 -1.15
N PHE A 74 3.12 -2.54 -0.29
CA PHE A 74 4.49 -2.14 -0.07
C PHE A 74 4.72 -1.80 1.39
N SER A 75 5.95 -1.94 1.85
CA SER A 75 6.35 -1.50 3.17
C SER A 75 7.24 -0.28 3.09
N LEU A 76 7.06 0.63 4.04
CA LEU A 76 7.93 1.78 4.24
C LEU A 76 8.72 1.58 5.52
N THR A 77 10.04 1.73 5.48
CA THR A 77 10.90 1.56 6.66
C THR A 77 11.88 2.72 6.79
N ASP A 78 12.03 3.27 7.99
CA ASP A 78 13.08 4.25 8.26
C ASP A 78 14.35 3.55 8.74
N THR A 79 15.46 3.99 8.15
CA THR A 79 16.82 3.67 8.56
C THR A 79 17.12 3.91 10.06
N LYS A 80 16.43 4.84 10.73
CA LYS A 80 16.63 5.15 12.15
C LYS A 80 15.83 4.26 13.11
N GLY A 81 15.02 3.33 12.60
CA GLY A 81 14.20 2.42 13.41
C GLY A 81 13.11 3.12 14.25
N LYS A 82 12.93 4.44 14.10
CA LYS A 82 11.91 5.25 14.79
C LYS A 82 10.64 5.43 13.98
N PHE A 83 10.52 4.69 12.88
CA PHE A 83 9.36 4.75 12.02
C PHE A 83 8.30 3.78 12.47
N SER A 84 7.43 4.39 13.22
CA SER A 84 6.04 4.06 13.22
C SER A 84 5.44 5.15 12.31
N LEU A 85 4.73 4.79 11.22
CA LEU A 85 3.80 5.72 10.55
C LEU A 85 2.60 6.06 11.43
N THR A 86 2.86 6.05 12.72
CA THR A 86 1.99 5.84 13.83
C THR A 86 2.72 6.59 14.93
N ASP A 87 2.41 7.88 15.13
CA ASP A 87 2.61 8.45 16.47
C ASP A 87 1.84 7.55 17.47
N LYS A 88 1.92 7.74 18.78
CA LYS A 88 1.01 7.04 19.71
C LYS A 88 -0.51 7.12 19.31
N LYS A 89 -0.88 7.90 18.27
CA LYS A 89 -2.14 8.00 17.53
C LYS A 89 -2.10 7.81 16.00
N GLY A 90 -0.97 7.44 15.42
CA GLY A 90 -1.12 6.40 14.43
C GLY A 90 -1.08 6.71 12.93
N MET A 91 -0.77 7.94 12.49
CA MET A 91 -0.85 8.25 11.05
C MET A 91 0.33 9.04 10.47
N PRO A 92 0.63 8.86 9.17
CA PRO A 92 1.18 9.94 8.34
C PRO A 92 0.34 11.21 8.51
N ILE A 93 0.99 12.37 8.43
CA ILE A 93 0.31 13.68 8.50
C ILE A 93 -0.79 13.75 7.43
N LYS A 94 -0.58 13.10 6.30
CA LYS A 94 -1.58 12.90 5.25
C LYS A 94 -1.19 11.75 4.32
N LEU A 95 -2.17 10.92 3.93
CA LEU A 95 -2.05 9.97 2.82
C LEU A 95 -2.91 10.47 1.66
N PHE A 96 -2.44 10.19 0.46
CA PHE A 96 -3.19 10.38 -0.77
C PHE A 96 -3.04 9.10 -1.59
N ASP A 97 -4.17 8.42 -1.84
CA ASP A 97 -4.23 7.24 -2.72
C ASP A 97 -3.36 6.07 -2.23
N ILE A 98 -3.13 6.02 -0.91
CA ILE A 98 -2.40 4.97 -0.19
C ILE A 98 -3.16 4.68 1.09
N GLU A 99 -3.31 3.41 1.44
CA GLU A 99 -4.03 2.99 2.64
C GLU A 99 -3.20 2.03 3.50
N PRO A 100 -3.28 2.12 4.84
CA PRO A 100 -2.61 1.19 5.72
C PRO A 100 -3.25 -0.20 5.66
N VAL A 101 -2.43 -1.26 5.70
CA VAL A 101 -2.93 -2.64 5.77
C VAL A 101 -3.17 -3.02 7.24
N SER A 102 -4.41 -3.35 7.58
CA SER A 102 -4.80 -3.75 8.93
C SER A 102 -3.99 -4.95 9.44
N GLY A 103 -3.49 -4.86 10.67
CA GLY A 103 -2.66 -5.90 11.30
C GLY A 103 -1.22 -6.02 10.79
N ALA A 104 -0.81 -5.20 9.80
CA ALA A 104 0.54 -5.22 9.24
C ALA A 104 1.21 -3.84 9.40
N PRO A 105 2.00 -3.61 10.47
CA PRO A 105 2.61 -2.32 10.70
C PRO A 105 3.55 -1.96 9.56
N ASN A 106 3.54 -0.68 9.16
CA ASN A 106 4.36 -0.14 8.09
C ASN A 106 4.10 -0.75 6.70
N VAL A 107 3.01 -1.51 6.53
CA VAL A 107 2.57 -2.02 5.23
C VAL A 107 1.38 -1.21 4.74
N TYR A 108 1.44 -0.83 3.47
CA TYR A 108 0.46 -0.01 2.79
C TYR A 108 0.04 -0.68 1.51
N MET A 109 -1.13 -0.29 1.02
CA MET A 109 -1.67 -0.69 -0.25
C MET A 109 -1.89 0.56 -1.10
N LEU A 110 -1.55 0.46 -2.38
CA LEU A 110 -1.91 1.50 -3.35
C LEU A 110 -3.43 1.43 -3.56
N SER A 111 -4.12 2.54 -3.34
CA SER A 111 -5.56 2.66 -3.46
C SER A 111 -5.90 3.54 -4.65
N ASN A 112 -6.95 3.21 -5.39
CA ASN A 112 -7.56 4.12 -6.37
C ASN A 112 -8.53 5.12 -5.70
N LYS A 113 -8.73 5.01 -4.37
CA LYS A 113 -9.67 5.85 -3.63
C LYS A 113 -8.98 7.05 -2.99
N VAL A 114 -9.46 8.22 -3.38
CA VAL A 114 -9.28 9.49 -2.69
C VAL A 114 -10.32 9.54 -1.57
N GLU A 115 -9.98 9.18 -0.33
CA GLU A 115 -10.92 9.40 0.78
C GLU A 115 -10.78 10.83 1.33
N ILE A 116 -11.84 11.64 1.15
CA ILE A 116 -12.20 12.71 2.08
C ILE A 116 -13.41 12.20 2.87
N GLY A 117 -13.18 11.40 3.92
CA GLY A 117 -14.20 11.03 4.91
C GLY A 117 -14.54 9.54 4.97
N PHE A 118 -14.47 9.02 6.21
CA PHE A 118 -14.66 7.64 6.63
C PHE A 118 -15.94 6.97 6.10
N HIS A 119 -15.82 6.18 5.04
CA HIS A 119 -16.47 4.89 4.80
C HIS A 119 -16.54 4.61 3.31
N GLU A 120 -15.54 3.91 2.78
CA GLU A 120 -15.71 3.02 1.63
C GLU A 120 -14.53 2.03 1.56
N ILE A 121 -14.78 0.78 1.14
CA ILE A 121 -13.73 -0.24 0.97
C ILE A 121 -12.80 0.22 -0.16
N PRO A 122 -11.45 0.28 0.00
CA PRO A 122 -10.52 0.58 -1.09
C PRO A 122 -10.80 -0.25 -2.33
N ASP A 123 -10.93 0.41 -3.47
CA ASP A 123 -10.69 -0.27 -4.74
C ASP A 123 -9.18 -0.31 -4.91
N ASN A 124 -8.63 -1.52 -4.97
CA ASN A 124 -7.21 -1.69 -5.19
C ASN A 124 -6.77 -0.92 -6.44
N ALA A 125 -5.61 -0.27 -6.37
CA ALA A 125 -5.10 0.42 -7.53
C ALA A 125 -4.76 -0.55 -8.67
N GLU A 126 -5.50 -0.42 -9.77
CA GLU A 126 -5.28 -1.20 -10.96
C GLU A 126 -4.33 -0.48 -11.93
N LEU A 127 -3.25 -1.13 -12.33
CA LEU A 127 -2.31 -0.59 -13.33
C LEU A 127 -2.36 -1.41 -14.61
N ALA A 128 -2.68 -0.77 -15.74
CA ALA A 128 -2.62 -1.41 -17.05
C ALA A 128 -1.17 -1.85 -17.39
N PRO A 129 -0.99 -2.77 -18.36
CA PRO A 129 0.33 -3.15 -18.84
C PRO A 129 1.16 -1.93 -19.25
N GLY A 130 2.37 -1.78 -18.69
CA GLY A 130 3.27 -0.65 -18.95
C GLY A 130 2.96 0.64 -18.20
N GLU A 131 1.83 0.73 -17.48
CA GLU A 131 1.38 1.93 -16.78
C GLU A 131 2.14 2.15 -15.46
N GLU A 132 2.36 3.42 -15.13
CA GLU A 132 2.81 3.87 -13.80
C GLU A 132 1.64 4.56 -13.08
N ASN A 133 1.52 4.36 -11.77
CA ASN A 133 0.52 5.06 -10.97
C ASN A 133 0.68 6.58 -11.07
N LYS A 134 -0.45 7.27 -11.16
CA LYS A 134 -0.50 8.75 -11.21
C LYS A 134 -0.57 9.39 -9.82
N HIS A 135 -0.82 8.57 -8.80
CA HIS A 135 -1.18 9.00 -7.46
C HIS A 135 -0.50 8.12 -6.41
N GLY A 136 -0.12 8.70 -5.28
CA GLY A 136 0.60 7.99 -4.21
C GLY A 136 1.54 8.93 -3.47
N GLU A 137 1.00 9.86 -2.70
CA GLU A 137 1.79 10.80 -1.90
C GLU A 137 1.52 10.63 -0.42
N PHE A 138 2.53 10.91 0.40
CA PHE A 138 2.35 10.99 1.84
C PHE A 138 3.31 12.00 2.46
N ILE A 139 2.93 12.49 3.64
CA ILE A 139 3.72 13.46 4.40
C ILE A 139 4.12 12.82 5.72
N VAL A 140 5.42 12.90 6.03
CA VAL A 140 5.99 12.48 7.32
C VAL A 140 6.61 13.66 8.03
N ASN A 141 6.68 13.58 9.35
CA ASN A 141 7.33 14.60 10.18
C ASN A 141 8.85 14.67 9.87
N ASP A 142 9.45 15.85 10.03
CA ASP A 142 10.87 16.12 9.76
C ASP A 142 11.85 15.35 10.66
N THR A 143 11.34 14.77 11.76
CA THR A 143 12.10 13.89 12.65
C THR A 143 12.38 12.50 12.08
N VAL A 144 11.69 12.11 11.01
CA VAL A 144 11.84 10.80 10.36
C VAL A 144 13.14 10.78 9.55
N GLY A 145 13.89 9.67 9.62
CA GLY A 145 15.09 9.49 8.81
C GLY A 145 14.75 9.14 7.35
N THR A 146 15.78 8.74 6.58
CA THR A 146 15.56 8.33 5.19
C THR A 146 14.64 7.12 5.16
N LEU A 147 13.56 7.25 4.38
CA LEU A 147 12.64 6.16 4.13
C LEU A 147 13.14 5.25 3.02
N THR A 148 12.87 3.98 3.20
CA THR A 148 13.11 2.93 2.23
C THR A 148 11.78 2.31 1.85
N LEU A 149 11.62 2.02 0.58
CA LEU A 149 10.43 1.40 0.01
C LEU A 149 10.78 -0.03 -0.37
N LYS A 150 9.92 -0.98 0.01
CA LYS A 150 10.02 -2.37 -0.43
C LYS A 150 8.66 -2.85 -0.91
N LEU A 151 8.63 -3.42 -2.11
CA LEU A 151 7.45 -4.10 -2.62
C LEU A 151 7.21 -5.38 -1.79
N VAL A 152 6.00 -5.53 -1.23
CA VAL A 152 5.60 -6.68 -0.42
C VAL A 152 4.79 -7.65 -1.25
N GLU A 153 3.86 -7.14 -2.06
CA GLU A 153 2.99 -7.93 -2.92
C GLU A 153 2.63 -7.12 -4.16
N ALA A 154 2.62 -7.77 -5.32
CA ALA A 154 1.98 -7.26 -6.52
C ALA A 154 1.25 -8.41 -7.21
N LYS A 155 -0.05 -8.27 -7.44
CA LYS A 155 -0.92 -9.30 -8.03
C LYS A 155 -1.55 -8.80 -9.32
N TYR A 156 -1.87 -9.71 -10.23
CA TYR A 156 -2.64 -9.40 -11.44
C TYR A 156 -4.01 -10.07 -11.45
N PHE A 157 -4.92 -9.62 -12.32
CA PHE A 157 -6.19 -10.31 -12.56
C PHE A 157 -5.98 -11.58 -13.39
N ASN A 158 -6.38 -12.72 -12.85
CA ASN A 158 -6.47 -13.97 -13.59
C ASN A 158 -7.95 -14.37 -13.71
N LYS A 159 -8.48 -14.47 -14.92
CA LYS A 159 -9.90 -14.80 -15.18
C LYS A 159 -10.91 -13.95 -14.39
N GLY A 160 -10.61 -12.67 -14.17
CA GLY A 160 -11.47 -11.73 -13.42
C GLY A 160 -11.30 -11.76 -11.90
N VAL A 161 -10.46 -12.65 -11.35
CA VAL A 161 -10.15 -12.72 -9.92
C VAL A 161 -8.77 -12.12 -9.66
N CYS A 162 -8.66 -11.23 -8.67
CA CYS A 162 -7.38 -10.65 -8.28
C CYS A 162 -6.52 -11.68 -7.53
N GLY A 163 -5.38 -12.06 -8.08
CA GLY A 163 -4.48 -13.02 -7.44
C GLY A 163 -4.69 -14.49 -7.80
N GLY A 164 -5.63 -14.82 -8.70
CA GLY A 164 -5.92 -16.21 -9.09
C GLY A 164 -7.21 -16.74 -8.51
#